data_AF-A0A8S2YUB6-F1
#
_entry.id   AF-A0A8S2YUB6-F1
#
_cell.length_a   1.000
_cell.length_b   1.000
_cell.length_c   1.000
_cell.angle_alpha   90.00
_cell.angle_beta   90.00
_cell.angle_gamma   90.00
#
_symmetry.space_group_name_H-M   'P 1'
#
loop_
_entity.id
_entity.type
_entity.pdbx_description
1 polymer ?
#
loop_
_entity_poly.entity_id
_entity_poly.type
_entity_poly.pdbx_seq_one_letter_code
_entity_poly.pdbx_strand_id
1 'polypeptide(L)' 'IPIVDFTGTLPPPSTHEELEPTDYFYYMFGKESIMLMTNQSNLYSTQMNPNKPLCVTEDEMKCFIGLLLITGVYSFPQ' A
#
# COMPACT_ATOMS: atom_id res chain seq x y z
N ILE A 1 -33.07 -12.71 24.89
CA ILE A 1 -32.30 -12.16 23.75
C ILE A 1 -33.00 -10.86 23.38
N PRO A 2 -32.37 -9.68 23.52
CA PRO A 2 -33.04 -8.45 23.11
C PRO A 2 -33.16 -8.46 21.58
N ILE A 3 -34.37 -8.21 21.10
CA ILE A 3 -34.68 -8.09 19.68
C ILE A 3 -34.21 -6.69 19.28
N VAL A 4 -33.20 -6.63 18.41
CA VAL A 4 -32.73 -5.38 17.83
C VAL A 4 -33.60 -5.10 16.60
N ASP A 5 -34.50 -4.13 16.71
CA ASP A 5 -35.29 -3.67 15.58
C ASP A 5 -34.40 -2.88 14.61
N PHE A 6 -34.38 -3.27 13.33
CA PHE A 6 -33.65 -2.58 12.29
C PHE A 6 -34.39 -1.28 11.91
N THR A 7 -33.91 -0.13 12.37
CA THR A 7 -34.54 1.19 12.19
C THR A 7 -34.19 1.89 10.87
N GLY A 8 -33.50 1.20 9.95
CA GLY A 8 -33.10 1.76 8.64
C GLY A 8 -32.15 2.95 8.70
N THR A 9 -31.65 3.30 9.88
CA THR A 9 -30.72 4.41 10.12
C THR A 9 -29.46 3.83 10.73
N LEU A 10 -28.35 3.96 10.01
CA LEU A 10 -27.04 3.63 10.57
C LEU A 10 -26.74 4.62 11.71
N PRO A 11 -26.21 4.16 12.86
CA PRO A 11 -25.71 5.08 13.86
C PRO A 11 -24.67 6.00 13.19
N PRO A 12 -24.59 7.28 13.59
CA PRO A 12 -23.55 8.17 13.09
C PRO A 12 -22.20 7.48 13.32
N PRO A 13 -21.29 7.49 12.31
CA PRO A 13 -19.98 6.87 12.48
C PRO A 13 -19.33 7.46 13.73
N SER A 14 -18.71 6.61 14.55
CA SER A 14 -17.95 7.08 15.70
C SER A 14 -16.92 8.08 15.20
N THR A 15 -16.85 9.26 15.81
CA THR A 15 -15.92 10.34 15.45
C THR A 15 -14.44 9.96 15.53
N HIS A 16 -14.15 8.74 15.98
CA HIS A 16 -12.83 8.15 16.00
C HIS A 16 -12.77 7.05 14.92
N GLU A 17 -11.76 7.17 14.06
CA GLU A 17 -11.19 6.10 13.19
C GLU A 17 -11.64 6.03 11.72
N GLU A 18 -11.99 7.16 11.08
CA GLU A 18 -11.79 7.22 9.62
C GLU A 18 -10.30 7.49 9.36
N LEU A 19 -9.63 6.44 8.89
CA LEU A 19 -8.23 6.48 8.48
C LEU A 19 -8.13 7.10 7.08
N GLU A 20 -7.02 7.79 6.81
CA GLU A 20 -6.74 8.27 5.47
C GLU A 20 -6.50 7.07 4.54
N PRO A 21 -6.82 7.17 3.23
CA PRO A 21 -6.54 6.09 2.27
C PRO A 21 -5.09 5.58 2.32
N THR A 22 -4.14 6.46 2.63
CA THR A 22 -2.73 6.11 2.80
C THR A 22 -2.46 5.26 4.04
N ASP A 23 -3.25 5.40 5.10
CA ASP A 23 -3.07 4.61 6.32
C ASP A 23 -3.42 3.14 6.08
N TYR A 24 -4.48 2.87 5.30
CA TYR A 24 -4.81 1.52 4.85
C TYR A 24 -3.69 0.90 4.01
N PHE A 25 -3.02 1.70 3.17
CA PHE A 25 -1.85 1.25 2.43
C PHE A 25 -0.72 0.83 3.37
N TYR A 26 -0.45 1.60 4.43
CA TYR A 26 0.58 1.26 5.41
C TYR A 26 0.20 0.08 6.33
N TYR A 27 -1.10 -0.18 6.53
CA TYR A 27 -1.56 -1.43 7.16
C TYR A 27 -1.24 -2.66 6.32
N MET A 28 -1.36 -2.55 5.00
CA MET A 28 -1.06 -3.65 4.08
C MET A 28 0.46 -3.80 3.84
N PHE A 29 1.16 -2.69 3.69
CA PHE A 29 2.60 -2.62 3.46
C PHE A 29 3.26 -1.79 4.56
N GLY A 30 3.55 -2.46 5.67
CA GLY A 30 4.25 -1.85 6.80
C GLY A 30 5.63 -1.33 6.43
N LYS A 31 6.16 -0.45 7.28
CA LYS A 31 7.47 0.18 7.09
C LYS A 31 8.59 -0.85 6.86
N GLU A 32 8.60 -1.93 7.65
CA GLU A 32 9.58 -3.00 7.56
C GLU A 32 9.51 -3.72 6.21
N SER A 33 8.30 -3.92 5.68
CA SER A 33 8.08 -4.53 4.36
C SER A 33 8.62 -3.65 3.24
N ILE A 34 8.34 -2.35 3.27
CA ILE A 34 8.86 -1.38 2.29
C ILE A 34 10.38 -1.35 2.33
N MET A 35 10.97 -1.28 3.53
CA MET A 35 12.41 -1.29 3.73
C MET A 35 13.04 -2.59 3.20
N LEU A 36 12.43 -3.74 3.48
CA LEU A 36 12.92 -5.04 3.00
C LEU A 36 12.88 -5.12 1.47
N MET A 37 11.77 -4.75 0.84
CA MET A 37 11.66 -4.75 -0.63
C MET A 37 12.70 -3.82 -1.26
N THR A 38 12.86 -2.62 -0.73
CA THR A 38 13.86 -1.63 -1.20
C THR A 38 15.27 -2.22 -1.16
N ASN A 39 15.66 -2.78 -0.02
CA ASN A 39 16.99 -3.37 0.17
C ASN A 39 17.22 -4.57 -0.75
N GLN A 40 16.25 -5.46 -0.88
CA GLN A 40 16.38 -6.66 -1.72
C GLN A 40 16.40 -6.32 -3.21
N SER A 41 15.58 -5.38 -3.67
CA SER A 41 15.62 -4.90 -5.06
C SER A 41 16.97 -4.29 -5.42
N ASN A 42 17.55 -3.48 -4.53
CA ASN A 42 18.87 -2.91 -4.73
C ASN A 42 19.98 -3.96 -4.73
N LEU A 43 19.95 -4.88 -3.76
CA LEU A 43 20.92 -5.97 -3.69
C LEU A 43 20.89 -6.82 -4.96
N TYR A 44 19.69 -7.24 -5.39
CA TYR A 44 19.49 -8.02 -6.60
C TYR A 44 20.00 -7.28 -7.84
N SER A 45 19.71 -5.97 -7.97
CA SER A 45 20.19 -5.17 -9.11
C SER A 45 21.71 -5.14 -9.21
N THR A 46 22.39 -5.01 -8.07
CA THR A 46 23.86 -5.01 -7.99
C THR A 46 24.42 -6.39 -8.33
N GLN A 47 23.76 -7.46 -7.88
CA GLN A 47 24.15 -8.84 -8.19
C GLN A 47 23.98 -9.16 -9.68
N MET A 48 22.94 -8.62 -10.32
CA MET A 48 22.67 -8.85 -11.74
C MET A 48 23.57 -8.03 -12.66
N ASN A 49 23.82 -6.77 -12.34
CA ASN A 49 24.75 -5.93 -13.09
C ASN A 49 25.42 -4.91 -12.15
N PRO A 50 26.63 -5.22 -11.65
CA PRO A 50 27.37 -4.33 -10.77
C PRO A 50 27.66 -2.95 -11.38
N ASN A 51 27.70 -2.84 -12.70
CA ASN A 51 27.98 -1.58 -13.40
C ASN A 51 26.74 -0.68 -13.53
N LYS A 52 25.55 -1.19 -13.19
CA LYS A 52 24.28 -0.46 -13.29
C LYS A 52 23.36 -0.80 -12.10
N PRO A 53 23.73 -0.39 -10.87
CA PRO A 53 22.87 -0.58 -9.71
C PRO A 53 21.59 0.26 -9.83
N LEU A 54 20.48 -0.27 -9.34
CA LEU A 54 19.17 0.41 -9.38
C LEU A 54 19.12 1.61 -8.42
N CYS A 55 19.64 1.44 -7.20
CA CYS A 55 19.66 2.45 -6.14
C CYS A 55 18.29 3.08 -5.83
N VAL A 56 17.21 2.29 -5.81
CA VAL A 56 15.86 2.74 -5.48
C VAL A 56 15.76 3.15 -4.01
N THR A 57 15.04 4.24 -3.75
CA THR A 57 14.71 4.72 -2.40
C THR A 57 13.40 4.11 -1.89
N GLU A 58 13.16 4.18 -0.58
CA GLU A 58 11.89 3.70 0.00
C GLU A 58 10.67 4.47 -0.55
N ASP A 59 10.82 5.77 -0.83
CA ASP A 59 9.72 6.57 -1.37
C ASP A 59 9.41 6.24 -2.83
N GLU A 60 10.44 5.96 -3.63
CA GLU A 60 10.25 5.42 -4.99
C GLU A 60 9.61 4.03 -4.96
N MET A 61 9.98 3.18 -3.99
CA MET A 61 9.34 1.88 -3.79
C MET A 61 7.85 2.01 -3.43
N LYS A 62 7.49 2.93 -2.52
CA LYS A 62 6.07 3.21 -2.20
C LYS A 62 5.31 3.67 -3.44
N CYS A 63 5.90 4.58 -4.22
CA CYS A 63 5.31 5.08 -5.46
C CYS A 63 5.10 3.95 -6.48
N PHE A 64 6.10 3.08 -6.64
CA PHE A 64 6.01 1.93 -7.52
C PHE A 64 4.87 0.98 -7.13
N ILE A 65 4.72 0.65 -5.84
CA ILE A 65 3.61 -0.18 -5.37
C ILE A 65 2.27 0.53 -5.59
N GLY A 66 2.19 1.84 -5.34
CA GLY A 66 1.00 2.64 -5.64
C GLY A 66 0.60 2.60 -7.12
N LEU A 67 1.57 2.67 -8.03
CA LEU A 67 1.34 2.49 -9.47
C LEU A 67 0.78 1.10 -9.76
N LEU A 68 1.36 0.03 -9.19
CA LEU A 68 0.85 -1.34 -9.37
C LEU A 68 -0.61 -1.47 -8.92
N LEU A 69 -0.98 -0.89 -7.78
CA LEU A 69 -2.37 -0.89 -7.30
C LEU A 69 -3.30 -0.16 -8.27
N ILE A 70 -2.89 1.01 -8.78
CA ILE A 70 -3.66 1.76 -9.79
C ILE A 70 -3.84 0.95 -11.07
N THR A 71 -2.83 0.20 -11.52
CA THR A 71 -2.96 -0.65 -12.72
C THR A 71 -3.90 -1.83 -12.54
N GLY A 72 -4.17 -2.24 -11.28
CA GLY A 72 -5.22 -3.20 -10.95
C GLY A 72 -6.63 -2.62 -11.07
N VAL A 73 -6.79 -1.30 -10.92
CA VAL A 73 -8.08 -0.60 -11.03
C VAL A 73 -8.33 -0.14 -12.46
N TYR A 74 -7.32 0.45 -13.09
CA TYR A 74 -7.38 0.95 -14.45
C TYR A 74 -6.53 0.05 -15.35
N SER A 75 -7.18 -0.67 -16.24
CA SER A 75 -6.47 -1.32 -17.34
C SER A 75 -5.83 -0.26 -18.22
N PHE A 76 -4.56 -0.45 -18.57
CA PHE A 76 -3.93 0.40 -19.58
C PHE A 76 -4.75 0.35 -20.88
N PRO A 77 -4.92 1.49 -21.57
CA PRO A 77 -5.57 1.49 -22.88
C PRO A 77 -4.86 0.50 -23.79
N GLN A 78 -5.65 -0.40 -24.39
CA GLN A 78 -5.19 -1.41 -25.33
C GLN A 78 -4.69 -0.78 -26.63
#